data_AF-A0A838U834-F1
#
_entry.id   AF-A0A838U834-F1
#
_cell.length_a   1.000
_cell.length_b   1.000
_cell.length_c   1.000
_cell.angle_alpha   90.00
_cell.angle_beta   90.00
_cell.angle_gamma   90.00
#
_symmetry.space_group_name_H-M   'P 1'
#
loop_
_entity.id
_entity.type
_entity.pdbx_description
1 polymer ?
#
loop_
_entity_poly.entity_id
_entity_poly.type
_entity_poly.pdbx_seq_one_letter_code
_entity_poly.pdbx_strand_id
1 'polypeptide(L)'
;MFRRISDLKTDDNTGKTVILNGWIHRLRKQKEKTFIILRDDRGDVIQVICPSKLCENLTIESSIEITGILNKDSRAPEGGYEIKANKILPFNIAETDYPIGEYQSEEILLDYRHLALRTRKMINVGKIRNSLLKYSRDWFYKENWMEITPPIIVKSAVEGGSTLFELKYFDNIA
;
A
#
# COMPACT_ATOMS: atom_id res chain seq x y z
N MET A 1 -15.15 -10.66 -6.48
CA MET A 1 -15.05 -10.05 -5.13
C MET A 1 -13.58 -9.85 -4.82
N PHE A 2 -13.15 -8.62 -4.53
CA PHE A 2 -11.77 -8.33 -4.13
C PHE A 2 -11.48 -9.00 -2.78
N ARG A 3 -10.37 -9.74 -2.67
CA ARG A 3 -9.91 -10.36 -1.42
C ARG A 3 -8.53 -9.81 -1.08
N ARG A 4 -8.28 -9.54 0.20
CA ARG A 4 -6.94 -9.16 0.65
C ARG A 4 -6.07 -10.39 0.86
N ILE A 5 -4.76 -10.17 0.87
CA ILE A 5 -3.80 -11.25 1.09
C ILE A 5 -3.99 -11.87 2.48
N SER A 6 -4.25 -11.03 3.50
CA SER A 6 -4.50 -11.48 4.87
C SER A 6 -5.70 -12.42 4.99
N ASP A 7 -6.77 -12.19 4.21
CA ASP A 7 -7.98 -13.02 4.23
C ASP A 7 -7.78 -14.41 3.62
N LEU A 8 -6.72 -14.58 2.81
CA LEU A 8 -6.47 -15.83 2.10
C LEU A 8 -5.54 -16.79 2.84
N LYS A 9 -4.68 -16.31 3.75
CA LYS A 9 -3.65 -17.10 4.44
C LYS A 9 -4.23 -18.00 5.53
N THR A 10 -5.13 -18.90 5.15
CA THR A 10 -5.79 -19.85 6.05
C THR A 10 -5.73 -21.27 5.49
N ASP A 11 -5.71 -22.25 6.38
CA ASP A 11 -5.69 -23.68 6.03
C ASP A 11 -6.87 -24.05 5.14
N ASP A 12 -8.05 -23.50 5.44
CA ASP A 12 -9.29 -23.72 4.68
C ASP A 12 -9.20 -23.27 3.22
N ASN A 13 -8.32 -22.34 2.90
CA ASN A 13 -8.11 -21.85 1.53
C ASN A 13 -7.02 -22.63 0.79
N THR A 14 -6.28 -23.50 1.46
CA THR A 14 -5.20 -24.29 0.84
C THR A 14 -5.77 -25.27 -0.19
N GLY A 15 -5.13 -25.37 -1.35
CA GLY A 15 -5.57 -26.19 -2.48
C GLY A 15 -6.71 -25.57 -3.31
N LYS A 16 -7.26 -24.44 -2.89
CA LYS A 16 -8.32 -23.74 -3.64
C LYS A 16 -7.73 -22.76 -4.65
N THR A 17 -8.48 -22.55 -5.73
CA THR A 17 -8.21 -21.47 -6.68
C THR A 17 -8.56 -20.13 -6.05
N VAL A 18 -7.62 -19.20 -6.08
CA VAL A 18 -7.74 -17.84 -5.57
C VAL A 18 -7.46 -16.84 -6.67
N ILE A 19 -8.10 -15.67 -6.57
CA ILE A 19 -7.87 -14.51 -7.43
C ILE A 19 -7.43 -13.36 -6.54
N LEU A 20 -6.32 -12.71 -6.88
CA LEU A 20 -5.76 -11.59 -6.13
C LEU A 20 -5.31 -10.48 -7.05
N ASN A 21 -5.52 -9.24 -6.60
CA ASN A 21 -5.05 -8.05 -7.28
C ASN A 21 -4.00 -7.37 -6.40
N GLY A 22 -2.96 -6.83 -7.02
CA GLY A 22 -1.93 -6.12 -6.28
C GLY A 22 -0.82 -5.57 -7.16
N TRP A 23 0.21 -5.05 -6.51
CA TRP A 23 1.41 -4.52 -7.14
C TRP A 23 2.58 -5.48 -6.95
N ILE A 24 3.40 -5.62 -7.98
CA ILE A 24 4.64 -6.39 -7.91
C ILE A 24 5.63 -5.65 -7.00
N HIS A 25 5.80 -6.11 -5.76
CA HIS A 25 6.74 -5.51 -4.83
C HIS A 25 8.18 -5.95 -5.12
N ARG A 26 8.37 -7.23 -5.48
CA ARG A 26 9.66 -7.78 -5.92
C ARG A 26 9.43 -8.76 -7.05
N LEU A 27 10.37 -8.81 -7.98
CA LEU A 27 10.31 -9.66 -9.16
C LEU A 27 11.65 -10.34 -9.38
N ARG A 28 11.66 -11.68 -9.39
CA ARG A 28 12.84 -12.49 -9.70
C ARG A 28 12.51 -13.45 -10.83
N LYS A 29 13.04 -13.16 -12.02
CA LYS A 29 12.89 -14.01 -13.21
C LYS A 29 13.99 -15.08 -13.22
N GLN A 30 13.60 -16.34 -13.40
CA GLN A 30 14.51 -17.45 -13.73
C GLN A 30 14.11 -18.02 -15.09
N LYS A 31 14.89 -18.98 -15.60
CA LYS A 31 14.71 -19.54 -16.95
C LYS A 31 13.28 -20.06 -17.19
N GLU A 32 12.74 -20.83 -16.26
CA GLU A 32 11.42 -21.49 -16.42
C GLU A 32 10.33 -20.89 -15.55
N LYS A 33 10.70 -20.35 -14.39
CA LYS A 33 9.77 -19.81 -13.40
C LYS A 33 10.15 -18.38 -13.01
N THR A 34 9.14 -17.58 -12.72
CA THR A 34 9.30 -16.26 -12.14
C THR A 34 8.65 -16.24 -10.76
N PHE A 35 9.37 -15.68 -9.80
CA PHE A 35 8.94 -15.49 -8.42
C PHE A 35 8.56 -14.02 -8.24
N ILE A 36 7.32 -13.79 -7.85
CA ILE A 36 6.74 -12.47 -7.63
C ILE A 36 6.41 -12.37 -6.14
N ILE A 37 6.82 -11.28 -5.49
CA ILE A 37 6.22 -10.88 -4.21
C ILE A 37 5.14 -9.87 -4.56
N LEU A 38 3.87 -10.28 -4.44
CA LEU A 38 2.72 -9.43 -4.69
C LEU A 38 2.32 -8.72 -3.40
N ARG A 39 2.06 -7.42 -3.46
CA ARG A 39 1.61 -6.57 -2.34
C ARG A 39 0.19 -6.06 -2.58
N ASP A 40 -0.65 -6.09 -1.56
CA ASP A 40 -2.01 -5.52 -1.61
C ASP A 40 -2.09 -4.07 -1.11
N ASP A 41 -3.32 -3.54 -1.02
CA ASP A 41 -3.62 -2.16 -0.57
C ASP A 41 -3.26 -1.90 0.89
N ARG A 42 -3.14 -2.95 1.71
CA ARG A 42 -2.78 -2.86 3.13
C ARG A 42 -1.32 -3.22 3.37
N GLY A 43 -0.53 -3.43 2.33
CA GLY A 43 0.89 -3.70 2.43
C GLY A 43 1.22 -5.11 2.90
N ASP A 44 0.23 -6.00 2.96
CA ASP A 44 0.50 -7.43 3.14
C ASP A 44 1.09 -7.98 1.84
N VAL A 45 1.98 -8.97 1.94
CA VAL A 45 2.58 -9.59 0.76
C VAL A 45 2.41 -11.10 0.71
N ILE A 46 2.42 -11.66 -0.50
CA ILE A 46 2.42 -13.10 -0.75
C ILE A 46 3.34 -13.46 -1.91
N GLN A 47 3.98 -14.62 -1.82
CA GLN A 47 4.74 -15.17 -2.93
C GLN A 47 3.80 -15.75 -3.99
N VAL A 48 4.06 -15.40 -5.24
CA VAL A 48 3.41 -15.97 -6.41
C VAL A 48 4.48 -16.56 -7.32
N ILE A 49 4.27 -17.80 -7.77
CA ILE A 49 5.15 -18.51 -8.71
C ILE A 49 4.38 -18.69 -10.02
N CYS A 50 4.92 -18.15 -11.13
CA CYS A 50 4.38 -18.27 -12.49
C CYS A 50 5.41 -18.92 -13.44
N PRO A 51 4.97 -19.60 -14.52
CA PRO A 51 5.83 -19.84 -15.68
C PRO A 51 6.37 -18.51 -16.23
N SER A 52 7.67 -18.43 -16.55
CA SER A 52 8.31 -17.16 -16.94
C SER A 52 7.68 -16.50 -18.16
N LYS A 53 7.13 -17.28 -19.10
CA LYS A 53 6.40 -16.78 -20.28
C LYS A 53 5.19 -15.89 -19.98
N LEU A 54 4.58 -16.01 -18.79
CA LEU A 54 3.46 -15.16 -18.38
C LEU A 54 3.93 -13.80 -17.83
N CYS A 55 5.23 -13.66 -17.60
CA CYS A 55 5.82 -12.63 -16.75
C CYS A 55 6.93 -11.85 -17.49
N GLU A 56 6.99 -11.94 -18.83
CA GLU A 56 8.08 -11.40 -19.69
C GLU A 56 8.25 -9.90 -19.55
N ASN A 57 7.17 -9.12 -19.68
CA ASN A 57 7.21 -7.65 -19.66
C ASN A 57 6.88 -7.03 -18.30
N LEU A 58 6.64 -7.85 -17.28
CA LEU A 58 6.32 -7.36 -15.94
C LEU A 58 7.54 -6.73 -15.28
N THR A 59 7.31 -5.65 -14.54
CA THR A 59 8.30 -4.86 -13.80
C THR A 59 7.82 -4.62 -12.35
N ILE A 60 8.72 -4.14 -11.48
CA ILE A 60 8.37 -3.72 -10.11
C ILE A 60 7.33 -2.60 -10.18
N GLU A 61 6.37 -2.61 -9.25
CA GLU A 61 5.19 -1.73 -9.18
C GLU A 61 4.21 -1.84 -10.36
N SER A 62 4.37 -2.82 -11.27
CA SER A 62 3.29 -3.20 -12.18
C SER A 62 2.08 -3.70 -11.37
N SER A 63 0.88 -3.30 -11.77
CA SER A 63 -0.37 -3.76 -11.14
C SER A 63 -0.98 -4.90 -11.94
N ILE A 64 -1.27 -6.00 -11.27
CA ILE A 64 -1.71 -7.24 -11.90
C ILE A 64 -2.85 -7.89 -11.12
N GLU A 65 -3.68 -8.65 -11.82
CA GLU A 65 -4.53 -9.70 -11.26
C GLU A 65 -3.87 -11.06 -11.52
N ILE A 66 -3.84 -11.90 -10.50
CA ILE A 66 -3.32 -13.28 -10.58
C ILE A 66 -4.43 -14.25 -10.26
N THR A 67 -4.51 -15.35 -11.00
CA THR A 67 -5.33 -16.51 -10.67
C THR A 67 -4.41 -17.72 -10.49
N GLY A 68 -4.61 -18.47 -9.41
CA GLY A 68 -3.75 -19.60 -9.09
C GLY A 68 -4.24 -20.41 -7.90
N ILE A 69 -3.50 -21.45 -7.55
CA ILE A 69 -3.81 -22.32 -6.41
C ILE A 69 -2.98 -21.89 -5.20
N LEU A 70 -3.63 -21.62 -4.07
CA LEU A 70 -2.95 -21.35 -2.80
C LEU A 70 -2.37 -22.64 -2.22
N ASN A 71 -1.10 -22.61 -1.82
CA ASN A 71 -0.40 -23.74 -1.23
C ASN A 71 0.33 -23.31 0.05
N LYS A 72 0.55 -24.27 0.95
CA LYS A 72 1.52 -24.12 2.04
C LYS A 72 2.90 -24.56 1.58
N ASP A 73 3.91 -23.75 1.85
CA ASP A 73 5.32 -24.09 1.71
C ASP A 73 6.09 -23.37 2.82
N SER A 74 6.81 -24.12 3.66
CA SER A 74 7.57 -23.57 4.78
C SER A 74 8.69 -22.62 4.34
N ARG A 75 9.10 -22.67 3.08
CA ARG A 75 10.09 -21.77 2.48
C ARG A 75 9.48 -20.46 1.98
N ALA A 76 8.15 -20.39 1.87
CA ALA A 76 7.48 -19.18 1.41
C ALA A 76 7.56 -18.09 2.49
N PRO A 77 7.99 -16.86 2.12
CA PRO A 77 8.13 -15.78 3.07
C PRO A 77 6.78 -15.34 3.65
N GLU A 78 6.81 -14.73 4.83
CA GLU A 78 5.66 -14.07 5.46
C GLU A 78 4.41 -14.95 5.67
N GLY A 79 4.59 -16.12 6.28
CA GLY A 79 3.48 -16.95 6.75
C GLY A 79 3.36 -18.31 6.07
N GLY A 80 4.31 -18.70 5.22
CA GLY A 80 4.39 -20.05 4.70
C GLY A 80 3.32 -20.39 3.65
N TYR A 81 2.76 -19.36 2.99
CA TYR A 81 1.80 -19.50 1.91
C TYR A 81 2.36 -18.96 0.60
N GLU A 82 2.09 -19.66 -0.49
CA GLU A 82 2.41 -19.23 -1.85
C GLU A 82 1.25 -19.52 -2.80
N ILE A 83 1.22 -18.81 -3.93
CA ILE A 83 0.25 -19.06 -5.00
C ILE A 83 1.00 -19.56 -6.23
N LYS A 84 0.60 -20.72 -6.73
CA LYS A 84 1.05 -21.21 -8.04
C LYS A 84 0.08 -20.67 -9.09
N ALA A 85 0.48 -19.58 -9.74
CA ALA A 85 -0.34 -18.88 -10.72
C ALA A 85 -0.28 -19.55 -12.09
N ASN A 86 -1.45 -19.75 -12.69
CA ASN A 86 -1.61 -20.25 -14.05
C ASN A 86 -2.13 -19.17 -15.02
N LYS A 87 -2.61 -18.04 -14.49
CA LYS A 87 -3.05 -16.89 -15.28
C LYS A 87 -2.65 -15.59 -14.57
N ILE A 88 -2.15 -14.65 -15.36
CA ILE A 88 -1.84 -13.29 -14.93
C ILE A 88 -2.46 -12.33 -15.94
N LEU A 89 -3.16 -11.32 -15.43
CA LEU A 89 -3.73 -10.24 -16.21
C LEU A 89 -3.09 -8.92 -15.73
N PRO A 90 -2.21 -8.29 -16.53
CA PRO A 90 -1.68 -6.98 -16.21
C PRO A 90 -2.77 -5.91 -16.38
N PHE A 91 -2.93 -5.05 -15.38
CA PHE A 91 -3.74 -3.82 -15.50
C PHE A 91 -2.90 -2.63 -15.93
N ASN A 92 -1.66 -2.56 -15.43
CA ASN A 92 -0.68 -1.54 -15.81
C ASN A 92 0.72 -2.12 -15.68
N ILE A 93 1.55 -1.89 -16.69
CA ILE A 93 2.98 -2.22 -16.66
C ILE A 93 3.72 -0.95 -16.27
N ALA A 94 4.45 -1.00 -15.16
CA ALA A 94 5.24 0.15 -14.70
C ALA A 94 6.53 0.29 -15.51
N GLU A 95 7.07 1.50 -15.55
CA GLU A 95 8.38 1.76 -16.16
C GLU A 95 9.49 1.07 -15.35
N THR A 96 10.63 0.80 -15.99
CA THR A 96 11.72 0.01 -15.39
C THR A 96 12.57 0.79 -14.40
N ASP A 97 12.51 2.12 -14.43
CA ASP A 97 13.31 3.08 -13.67
C ASP A 97 12.66 3.48 -12.34
N TYR A 98 12.10 2.50 -11.62
CA TYR A 98 11.48 2.75 -10.31
C TYR A 98 12.47 3.47 -9.35
N PRO A 99 12.15 4.68 -8.87
CA PRO A 99 13.17 5.58 -8.29
C PRO A 99 13.52 5.27 -6.83
N ILE A 100 12.75 4.41 -6.15
CA ILE A 100 12.93 4.11 -4.72
C ILE A 100 13.61 2.75 -4.56
N GLY A 101 14.91 2.75 -4.27
CA GLY A 101 15.67 1.56 -3.88
C GLY A 101 15.57 1.20 -2.38
N GLU A 102 16.44 0.30 -1.92
CA GLU A 102 16.48 -0.15 -0.52
C GLU A 102 16.95 0.93 0.46
N TYR A 103 17.95 1.72 0.06
CA TYR A 103 18.47 2.86 0.81
C TYR A 103 18.24 4.12 -0.02
N GLN A 104 17.53 5.10 0.52
CA GLN A 104 17.19 6.36 -0.15
C GLN A 104 17.24 7.51 0.83
N SER A 105 17.58 8.71 0.34
CA SER A 105 17.53 9.93 1.14
C SER A 105 16.08 10.30 1.45
N GLU A 106 15.87 11.06 2.53
CA GLU A 106 14.55 11.59 2.87
C GLU A 106 14.00 12.49 1.74
N GLU A 107 14.86 13.27 1.10
CA GLU A 107 14.54 14.12 -0.04
C GLU A 107 13.92 13.33 -1.21
N ILE A 108 14.53 12.23 -1.64
CA ILE A 108 13.98 11.36 -2.70
C ILE A 108 12.61 10.79 -2.27
N LEU A 109 12.45 10.43 -1.00
CA LEU A 109 11.17 9.91 -0.50
C LEU A 109 10.07 10.99 -0.45
N LEU A 110 10.44 12.27 -0.34
CA LEU A 110 9.53 13.41 -0.39
C LEU A 110 9.19 13.80 -1.84
N ASP A 111 10.17 13.79 -2.75
CA ASP A 111 9.93 14.05 -4.18
C ASP A 111 9.03 12.98 -4.79
N TYR A 112 9.28 11.71 -4.47
CA TYR A 112 8.48 10.58 -4.94
C TYR A 112 7.45 10.13 -3.90
N ARG A 113 6.85 11.08 -3.17
CA ARG A 113 5.98 10.75 -2.02
C ARG A 113 4.83 9.82 -2.36
N HIS A 114 4.24 9.99 -3.53
CA HIS A 114 3.14 9.15 -4.03
C HIS A 114 3.52 7.66 -4.14
N LEU A 115 4.80 7.35 -4.41
CA LEU A 115 5.35 5.98 -4.38
C LEU A 115 5.79 5.59 -2.97
N ALA A 116 6.47 6.50 -2.26
CA ALA A 116 6.99 6.25 -0.91
C ALA A 116 5.88 5.87 0.09
N LEU A 117 4.66 6.39 -0.08
CA LEU A 117 3.49 6.04 0.73
C LEU A 117 3.12 4.54 0.66
N ARG A 118 3.56 3.82 -0.39
CA ARG A 118 3.32 2.39 -0.58
C ARG A 118 4.36 1.50 0.11
N THR A 119 5.41 2.09 0.66
CA THR A 119 6.41 1.33 1.43
C THR A 119 5.79 0.76 2.69
N ARG A 120 6.30 -0.40 3.15
CA ARG A 120 5.81 -1.06 4.37
C ARG A 120 5.83 -0.13 5.58
N LYS A 121 6.90 0.67 5.73
CA LYS A 121 7.01 1.67 6.79
C LYS A 121 5.86 2.67 6.73
N MET A 122 5.62 3.28 5.57
CA MET A 122 4.58 4.30 5.43
C MET A 122 3.17 3.75 5.58
N ILE A 123 2.91 2.56 5.04
CA ILE A 123 1.63 1.88 5.24
C ILE A 123 1.39 1.58 6.73
N ASN A 124 2.40 1.11 7.46
CA ASN A 124 2.29 0.85 8.90
C ASN A 124 2.03 2.15 9.70
N VAL A 125 2.73 3.24 9.38
CA VAL A 125 2.46 4.56 9.97
C VAL A 125 1.02 4.98 9.69
N GLY A 126 0.54 4.77 8.45
CA GLY A 126 -0.86 5.03 8.07
C GLY A 126 -1.87 4.20 8.87
N LYS A 127 -1.60 2.90 9.08
CA LYS A 127 -2.44 2.01 9.91
C LYS A 127 -2.52 2.52 11.36
N ILE A 128 -1.40 2.91 11.95
CA ILE A 128 -1.35 3.45 13.32
C ILE A 128 -2.13 4.76 13.41
N ARG A 129 -1.88 5.70 12.49
CA ARG A 129 -2.59 6.99 12.44
C ARG A 129 -4.10 6.79 12.29
N ASN A 130 -4.52 5.87 11.43
CA ASN A 130 -5.94 5.53 11.25
C ASN A 130 -6.56 5.01 12.55
N SER A 131 -5.91 4.06 13.23
CA SER A 131 -6.39 3.53 14.50
C SER A 131 -6.48 4.60 15.58
N LEU A 132 -5.46 5.45 15.71
CA LEU A 132 -5.44 6.55 16.68
C LEU A 132 -6.64 7.48 16.45
N LEU A 133 -6.82 7.98 15.22
CA LEU A 133 -7.92 8.89 14.89
C LEU A 133 -9.28 8.24 15.13
N LYS A 134 -9.45 6.96 14.76
CA LYS A 134 -10.70 6.22 14.99
C LYS A 134 -11.01 6.14 16.48
N TYR A 135 -10.09 5.61 17.29
CA TYR A 135 -10.36 5.37 18.70
C TYR A 135 -10.48 6.66 19.52
N SER A 136 -9.75 7.71 19.16
CA SER A 136 -9.95 9.04 19.74
C SER A 136 -11.37 9.55 19.50
N ARG A 137 -11.86 9.47 18.25
CA ARG A 137 -13.24 9.89 17.93
C ARG A 137 -14.29 9.02 18.60
N ASP A 138 -14.11 7.70 18.59
CA ASP A 138 -15.04 6.76 19.25
C ASP A 138 -15.22 7.10 20.73
N TRP A 139 -14.15 7.50 21.42
CA TRP A 139 -14.22 7.94 22.81
C TRP A 139 -15.04 9.23 22.96
N PHE A 140 -14.79 10.26 22.13
CA PHE A 140 -15.57 11.50 22.17
C PHE A 140 -17.06 11.27 21.91
N TYR A 141 -17.39 10.41 20.94
CA TYR A 141 -18.78 10.03 20.67
C TYR A 141 -19.43 9.33 21.87
N LYS A 142 -18.69 8.44 22.55
CA LYS A 142 -19.18 7.76 23.76
C LYS A 142 -19.46 8.72 24.91
N GLU A 143 -18.64 9.76 25.04
CA GLU A 143 -18.79 10.80 26.07
C GLU A 143 -19.75 11.93 25.65
N ASN A 144 -20.55 11.73 24.59
CA ASN A 144 -21.57 12.66 24.09
C ASN A 144 -21.02 14.05 23.66
N TRP A 145 -19.80 14.07 23.11
CA TRP A 145 -19.24 15.27 22.48
C TRP A 145 -19.67 15.39 21.01
N MET A 146 -19.74 16.64 20.53
CA MET A 146 -20.04 16.97 19.14
C MET A 146 -18.76 17.38 18.41
N GLU A 147 -18.46 16.72 17.28
CA GLU A 147 -17.33 17.09 16.41
C GLU A 147 -17.67 18.40 15.66
N ILE A 148 -16.77 19.38 15.72
CA ILE A 148 -16.88 20.67 15.01
C ILE A 148 -15.67 20.87 14.09
N THR A 149 -15.85 21.53 12.95
CA THR A 149 -14.75 21.91 12.04
C THR A 149 -14.66 23.43 11.95
N PRO A 150 -13.78 24.08 12.72
CA PRO A 150 -13.63 25.53 12.70
C PRO A 150 -12.92 26.03 11.42
N PRO A 151 -13.06 27.32 11.06
CA PRO A 151 -12.34 27.91 9.94
C PRO A 151 -10.82 27.90 10.17
N ILE A 152 -10.06 27.57 9.12
CA ILE A 152 -8.57 27.58 9.16
C ILE A 152 -7.97 28.89 8.64
N ILE A 153 -8.73 29.68 7.87
CA ILE A 153 -8.36 31.03 7.44
C ILE A 153 -8.97 32.00 8.44
N VAL A 154 -8.13 32.82 9.06
CA VAL A 154 -8.53 33.79 10.09
C VAL A 154 -7.99 35.17 9.71
N LYS A 155 -8.58 36.25 10.22
CA LYS A 155 -8.16 37.62 9.89
C LYS A 155 -6.92 38.09 10.66
N SER A 156 -6.72 37.57 11.86
CA SER A 156 -5.66 37.99 12.76
C SER A 156 -5.27 36.86 13.70
N ALA A 157 -4.04 36.93 14.21
CA ALA A 157 -3.61 36.05 15.29
C ALA A 157 -4.50 36.23 16.53
N VAL A 158 -4.95 35.10 17.09
CA VAL A 158 -5.80 35.07 18.29
C VAL A 158 -4.97 35.17 19.57
N GLU A 159 -3.75 34.63 19.55
CA GLU A 159 -2.78 34.70 20.66
C GLU A 159 -1.41 35.08 20.09
N GLY A 160 -0.73 36.05 20.71
CA GLY A 160 0.48 36.71 20.20
C GLY A 160 1.77 35.87 20.24
N GLY A 161 1.68 34.55 20.10
CA GLY A 161 2.81 33.62 20.26
C GLY A 161 3.33 32.97 18.96
N SER A 162 2.57 33.03 17.87
CA SER A 162 2.95 32.36 16.60
C SER A 162 2.90 33.31 15.41
N THR A 163 3.94 33.28 14.58
CA THR A 163 3.93 33.92 13.26
C THR A 163 2.93 33.20 12.36
N LEU A 164 1.96 33.93 11.79
CA LEU A 164 1.01 33.40 10.81
C LEU A 164 1.59 33.49 9.39
N PHE A 165 1.12 32.59 8.51
CA PHE A 165 1.36 32.71 7.07
C PHE A 165 0.36 33.69 6.47
N GLU A 166 0.85 34.75 5.83
CA GLU A 166 -0.01 35.70 5.12
C GLU A 166 -0.62 35.05 3.87
N LEU A 167 -1.94 35.18 3.72
CA LEU A 167 -2.68 34.74 2.56
C LEU A 167 -3.38 35.92 1.91
N LYS A 168 -3.06 36.20 0.64
CA LYS A 168 -3.86 37.15 -0.15
C LYS A 168 -5.26 36.57 -0.33
N TYR A 169 -6.25 37.19 0.31
CA TYR A 169 -7.63 36.75 0.33
C TYR A 169 -8.52 37.87 -0.24
N PHE A 170 -8.83 37.75 -1.53
CA PHE A 170 -9.44 38.81 -2.34
C PHE A 170 -8.62 40.11 -2.31
N ASP A 171 -9.25 41.22 -1.90
CA ASP A 171 -8.64 42.54 -1.78
C ASP A 171 -7.97 42.76 -0.41
N ASN A 172 -7.95 41.73 0.46
CA ASN A 172 -7.38 41.79 1.80
C ASN A 172 -6.25 40.75 1.99
N ILE A 173 -5.57 40.84 3.13
CA ILE A 173 -4.67 39.80 3.65
C ILE A 173 -5.38 39.14 4.83
N ALA A 174 -5.43 37.80 4.80
CA ALA A 174 -5.83 36.96 5.91
C ALA A 174 -4.57 36.38 6.57
#